data_AF-A0A3C2BAJ3-F1
#
_entry.id   AF-A0A3C2BAJ3-F1
#
_cell.length_a   1.000
_cell.length_b   1.000
_cell.length_c   1.000
_cell.angle_alpha   90.00
_cell.angle_beta   90.00
_cell.angle_gamma   90.00
#
_symmetry.space_group_name_H-M   'P 1'
#
loop_
_entity.id
_entity.type
_entity.pdbx_description
1 polymer ?
#
loop_
_entity_poly.entity_id
_entity_poly.type
_entity_poly.pdbx_seq_one_letter_code
_entity_poly.pdbx_strand_id
1 'polypeptide(L)'
;VYIRNGHNPIFQPPSGRYHWFDGDSMVHATTFKDGKAEYRNRMVLTSGLLREMEAGKGLYPSLRDGFDAEGGLKNNSGTDVVLHNGEFKTMFSRCGQPYRLDATDFHTIGPDDFSGAWPNGVSA
;
A
#
# COMPACT_ATOMS: atom_id res chain seq x y z
N VAL A 1 8.88 -4.66 -17.11
CA VAL A 1 8.50 -3.50 -16.28
C VAL A 1 9.35 -3.52 -15.02
N TYR A 2 9.88 -2.37 -14.61
CA TYR A 2 10.46 -2.20 -13.28
C TYR A 2 9.41 -1.52 -12.42
N ILE A 3 9.12 -2.05 -11.23
CA ILE A 3 8.14 -1.48 -10.30
C ILE A 3 8.74 -1.44 -8.90
N ARG A 4 8.41 -0.39 -8.15
CA ARG A 4 8.77 -0.26 -6.73
C ARG A 4 7.61 0.35 -5.96
N ASN A 5 7.57 0.07 -4.66
CA ASN A 5 6.64 0.69 -3.73
C ASN A 5 7.24 1.97 -3.12
N GLY A 6 6.42 2.79 -2.48
CA GLY A 6 6.83 4.00 -1.79
C GLY A 6 5.73 4.55 -0.89
N HIS A 7 6.13 5.10 0.27
CA HIS A 7 5.22 5.69 1.25
C HIS A 7 4.98 7.18 0.92
N ASN A 8 3.74 7.52 0.59
CA ASN A 8 3.30 8.85 0.17
C ASN A 8 2.02 9.24 0.94
N PRO A 9 2.12 9.87 2.12
CA PRO A 9 0.96 10.14 2.96
C PRO A 9 0.02 11.16 2.29
N ILE A 10 -1.27 10.82 2.18
CA ILE A 10 -2.30 11.79 1.77
C ILE A 10 -2.79 12.59 2.98
N PHE A 11 -2.98 11.92 4.11
CA PHE A 11 -3.41 12.54 5.35
C PHE A 11 -2.38 12.34 6.46
N GLN A 12 -2.32 13.31 7.37
CA GLN A 12 -1.50 13.23 8.57
C GLN A 12 -2.21 12.39 9.64
N PRO A 13 -1.48 11.59 10.44
CA PRO A 13 -2.05 10.93 11.63
C PRO A 13 -2.74 11.94 12.56
N PRO A 14 -3.79 11.56 13.31
CA PRO A 14 -4.48 12.46 14.24
C PRO A 14 -3.56 13.15 15.26
N SER A 15 -2.47 12.47 15.65
CA SER A 15 -1.44 13.01 16.56
C SER A 15 -0.54 14.07 15.92
N GLY A 16 -0.54 14.20 14.60
CA GLY A 16 0.38 15.02 13.81
C GLY A 16 1.82 14.49 13.74
N ARG A 17 2.12 13.34 14.38
CA ARG A 17 3.48 12.80 14.46
C ARG A 17 3.74 11.76 13.38
N TYR A 18 3.95 12.17 12.14
CA TYR A 18 4.19 11.22 11.04
C TYR A 18 5.51 10.42 11.15
N HIS A 19 5.43 9.11 10.90
CA HIS A 19 6.57 8.24 10.60
C HIS A 19 6.62 7.90 9.10
N TRP A 20 7.81 7.87 8.49
CA TRP A 20 8.00 7.52 7.07
C TRP A 20 7.42 6.18 6.61
N PHE A 21 7.16 5.22 7.52
CA PHE A 21 6.55 3.93 7.19
C PHE A 21 5.02 3.91 7.35
N ASP A 22 4.41 5.01 7.78
CA ASP A 22 2.94 5.11 7.92
C ASP A 22 2.27 5.58 6.62
N GLY A 23 3.04 6.17 5.69
CA GLY A 23 2.52 6.77 4.48
C GLY A 23 1.80 5.79 3.57
N ASP A 24 0.82 6.28 2.81
CA ASP A 24 0.04 5.45 1.89
C ASP A 24 0.90 4.91 0.76
N SER A 25 0.66 3.67 0.34
CA SER A 25 1.40 3.07 -0.78
C SER A 25 1.10 3.80 -2.08
N MET A 26 2.16 4.20 -2.78
CA MET A 26 2.13 4.56 -4.19
C MET A 26 3.14 3.70 -4.94
N VAL A 27 2.67 2.96 -5.93
CA VAL A 27 3.56 2.24 -6.81
C VAL A 27 4.11 3.16 -7.89
N HIS A 28 5.38 2.94 -8.22
CA HIS A 28 6.09 3.64 -9.28
C HIS A 28 6.60 2.60 -10.26
N ALA A 29 6.18 2.69 -11.52
CA ALA A 29 6.53 1.73 -12.55
C ALA A 29 7.19 2.42 -13.74
N THR A 30 8.26 1.82 -14.24
CA THR A 30 8.90 2.17 -15.50
C THR A 30 8.76 0.99 -16.46
N THR A 31 8.01 1.18 -17.54
CA THR A 31 7.89 0.20 -18.61
C THR A 31 8.89 0.52 -19.71
N PHE A 32 9.51 -0.52 -20.27
CA PHE A 32 10.51 -0.38 -21.32
C PHE A 32 10.00 -1.13 -22.55
N LYS A 33 9.88 -0.42 -23.68
CA LYS A 33 9.41 -0.99 -24.94
C LYS A 33 10.01 -0.19 -26.10
N ASP A 34 10.51 -0.89 -27.13
CA ASP A 34 11.03 -0.30 -28.37
C ASP A 34 12.06 0.82 -28.13
N GLY A 35 12.97 0.62 -27.17
CA GLY A 35 14.01 1.59 -26.81
C GLY A 35 13.50 2.82 -26.03
N LYS A 36 12.23 2.87 -25.65
CA LYS A 36 11.62 3.95 -24.86
C LYS A 36 11.30 3.48 -23.44
N ALA A 37 11.30 4.44 -22.53
CA ALA A 37 10.85 4.26 -21.15
C ALA A 37 9.60 5.11 -20.89
N GLU A 38 8.53 4.50 -20.38
CA GLU A 38 7.33 5.20 -19.90
C GLU A 38 7.22 5.02 -18.39
N TYR A 39 7.08 6.13 -17.67
CA TYR A 39 6.86 6.15 -16.24
C TYR A 39 5.37 6.31 -15.91
N ARG A 40 4.90 5.55 -14.93
CA ARG A 40 3.55 5.67 -14.35
C ARG A 40 3.62 5.50 -12.84
N ASN A 41 2.79 6.23 -12.12
CA ASN A 41 2.55 6.01 -10.70
C ASN A 41 1.06 5.84 -10.41
N ARG A 42 0.75 5.10 -9.34
CA ARG A 42 -0.62 4.92 -8.87
C ARG A 42 -0.66 4.74 -7.36
N MET A 43 -1.58 5.43 -6.70
CA MET A 43 -1.90 5.16 -5.30
C MET A 43 -2.53 3.78 -5.18
N VAL A 44 -2.14 3.02 -4.17
CA VAL A 44 -2.84 1.79 -3.79
C VAL A 44 -4.01 2.19 -2.90
N LEU A 45 -5.23 1.98 -3.39
CA LEU A 45 -6.46 2.36 -2.71
C LEU A 45 -6.81 1.34 -1.62
N THR A 46 -6.04 1.36 -0.54
CA THR A 46 -6.30 0.48 0.61
C THR A 46 -7.60 0.87 1.31
N SER A 47 -8.24 -0.07 1.99
CA SER A 47 -9.41 0.21 2.83
C SER A 47 -9.12 1.23 3.93
N GLY A 48 -7.85 1.33 4.34
CA GLY A 48 -7.35 2.37 5.23
C GLY A 48 -7.45 3.75 4.60
N LEU A 49 -6.82 3.91 3.43
CA LEU A 49 -6.78 5.17 2.71
C LEU A 49 -8.19 5.62 2.27
N LEU A 50 -9.00 4.72 1.74
CA LEU A 50 -10.37 5.03 1.31
C LEU A 50 -11.22 5.60 2.46
N ARG A 51 -11.08 5.05 3.68
CA ARG A 51 -11.76 5.58 4.87
C ARG A 51 -11.28 6.99 5.26
N GLU A 52 -9.99 7.26 5.13
CA GLU A 52 -9.47 8.62 5.38
C GLU A 52 -9.93 9.61 4.31
N MET A 53 -9.98 9.19 3.04
CA MET A 53 -10.50 10.01 1.94
C MET A 53 -11.98 10.36 2.14
N GLU A 54 -12.81 9.39 2.55
CA GLU A 54 -14.22 9.60 2.88
C GLU A 54 -14.38 10.56 4.07
N ALA A 55 -13.55 10.42 5.11
CA ALA A 55 -13.57 11.29 6.27
C ALA A 55 -12.93 12.68 6.04
N GLY A 56 -12.16 12.85 4.96
CA GLY A 56 -11.39 14.06 4.67
C GLY A 56 -10.26 14.36 5.67
N LYS A 57 -9.84 13.37 6.48
CA LYS A 57 -8.81 13.52 7.52
C LYS A 57 -8.17 12.18 7.86
N GLY A 58 -6.99 12.23 8.48
CA GLY A 58 -6.33 11.05 8.99
C GLY A 58 -7.12 10.41 10.13
N LEU A 59 -7.16 9.08 10.15
CA LEU A 59 -7.94 8.30 11.11
C LEU A 59 -7.07 7.35 11.94
N TYR A 60 -5.89 7.00 11.44
CA TYR A 60 -5.04 5.97 12.03
C TYR A 60 -3.87 6.58 12.80
N PRO A 61 -3.43 5.95 13.89
CA PRO A 61 -2.24 6.38 14.62
C PRO A 61 -0.97 6.15 13.81
N SER A 62 0.11 6.74 14.28
CA SER A 62 1.45 6.64 13.72
C SER A 62 2.34 5.68 14.51
N LEU A 63 3.35 5.11 13.87
CA LEU A 63 4.44 4.40 14.57
C LEU A 63 5.16 5.28 15.61
N ARG A 64 5.14 6.61 15.45
CA ARG A 64 5.66 7.55 16.45
C ARG A 64 4.73 7.82 17.62
N ASP A 65 3.54 7.22 17.63
CA ASP A 65 2.62 7.31 18.76
C ASP A 65 2.93 6.32 19.88
N GLY A 66 3.93 5.45 19.68
CA GLY A 66 4.43 4.50 20.68
C GLY A 66 3.89 3.09 20.47
N PHE A 67 4.33 2.15 21.30
CA PHE A 67 3.97 0.73 21.18
C PHE A 67 2.46 0.46 21.34
N ASP A 68 1.76 1.25 22.16
CA ASP A 68 0.31 1.09 22.35
C ASP A 68 -0.50 1.36 21.07
N ALA A 69 0.08 2.09 20.11
CA ALA A 69 -0.54 2.36 18.81
C ALA A 69 -0.45 1.18 17.83
N GLU A 70 0.40 0.17 18.09
CA GLU A 70 0.77 -0.86 17.13
C GLU A 70 -0.44 -1.67 16.61
N GLY A 71 -1.40 -2.00 17.49
CA GLY A 71 -2.62 -2.71 17.11
C GLY A 71 -3.61 -1.87 16.27
N GLY A 72 -3.42 -0.56 16.20
CA GLY A 72 -4.30 0.36 15.47
C GLY A 72 -3.71 0.86 14.15
N LEU A 73 -2.49 0.48 13.79
CA LEU A 73 -1.81 1.00 12.60
C LEU A 73 -2.60 0.69 11.31
N LYS A 74 -2.58 1.65 10.38
CA LYS A 74 -3.15 1.49 9.05
C LYS A 74 -2.36 0.45 8.27
N ASN A 75 -3.04 -0.55 7.69
CA ASN A 75 -2.46 -1.33 6.60
C ASN A 75 -2.34 -0.43 5.36
N ASN A 76 -1.17 0.18 5.17
CA ASN A 76 -0.89 1.06 4.05
C ASN A 76 -0.36 0.32 2.81
N SER A 77 -0.05 -0.98 2.93
CA SER A 77 0.50 -1.81 1.86
C SER A 77 1.78 -1.23 1.23
N GLY A 78 2.59 -0.46 1.97
CA GLY A 78 3.66 0.38 1.43
C GLY A 78 5.08 -0.20 1.42
N THR A 79 5.27 -1.42 1.93
CA THR A 79 6.62 -1.95 2.21
C THR A 79 7.28 -2.56 0.98
N ASP A 80 6.60 -3.46 0.28
CA ASP A 80 7.16 -4.13 -0.90
C ASP A 80 6.11 -4.32 -2.00
N VAL A 81 6.56 -4.68 -3.20
CA VAL A 81 5.74 -5.04 -4.36
C VAL A 81 6.35 -6.23 -5.10
N VAL A 82 5.57 -7.29 -5.28
CA VAL A 82 6.01 -8.52 -5.97
C VAL A 82 5.09 -8.88 -7.12
N LEU A 83 5.63 -9.46 -8.19
CA LEU A 83 4.84 -10.08 -9.24
C LEU A 83 4.61 -11.55 -8.88
N HIS A 84 3.36 -11.95 -8.69
CA HIS A 84 3.00 -13.33 -8.38
C HIS A 84 1.69 -13.72 -9.05
N ASN A 85 1.68 -14.86 -9.75
CA ASN A 85 0.50 -15.37 -10.47
C ASN A 85 -0.12 -14.36 -11.46
N GLY A 86 0.72 -13.62 -12.19
CA GLY A 86 0.27 -12.65 -13.21
C GLY A 86 -0.19 -11.29 -12.65
N GLU A 87 -0.10 -11.07 -11.34
CA GLU A 87 -0.55 -9.84 -10.69
C GLU A 87 0.54 -9.23 -9.82
N PHE A 88 0.54 -7.90 -9.69
CA PHE A 88 1.36 -7.26 -8.68
C PHE A 88 0.66 -7.29 -7.34
N LYS A 89 1.41 -7.56 -6.27
CA LYS A 89 0.90 -7.57 -4.91
C LYS A 89 1.76 -6.65 -4.06
N THR A 90 1.13 -5.69 -3.41
CA THR A 90 1.80 -4.81 -2.45
C THR A 90 1.58 -5.30 -1.01
N MET A 91 2.57 -5.11 -0.14
CA MET A 91 2.61 -5.73 1.19
C MET A 91 2.96 -4.73 2.29
N PHE A 92 2.58 -5.07 3.52
CA PHE A 92 2.74 -4.21 4.69
C PHE A 92 3.68 -4.85 5.73
N SER A 93 4.61 -4.05 6.24
CA SER A 93 5.66 -4.46 7.19
C SER A 93 5.14 -5.07 8.49
N ARG A 94 3.90 -4.76 8.89
CA ARG A 94 3.26 -5.31 10.10
C ARG A 94 2.26 -6.42 9.80
N CYS A 95 2.50 -7.21 8.76
CA CYS A 95 1.69 -8.37 8.39
C CYS A 95 0.21 -8.01 8.16
N GLY A 96 -0.08 -7.41 7.02
CA GLY A 96 -1.45 -7.09 6.59
C GLY A 96 -1.92 -7.97 5.44
N GLN A 97 -3.20 -7.86 5.07
CA GLN A 97 -3.65 -8.39 3.78
C GLN A 97 -2.86 -7.69 2.65
N PRO A 98 -2.25 -8.45 1.73
CA PRO A 98 -1.68 -7.90 0.52
C PRO A 98 -2.75 -7.22 -0.33
N TYR A 99 -2.36 -6.28 -1.20
CA TYR A 99 -3.27 -5.68 -2.17
C TYR A 99 -2.85 -6.04 -3.59
N ARG A 100 -3.81 -6.53 -4.37
CA ARG A 100 -3.65 -6.90 -5.78
C ARG A 100 -3.77 -5.65 -6.65
N LEU A 101 -2.84 -5.52 -7.60
CA LEU A 101 -2.85 -4.48 -8.62
C LEU A 101 -2.86 -5.12 -10.01
N ASP A 102 -3.60 -4.51 -10.92
CA ASP A 102 -3.61 -4.90 -12.33
C ASP A 102 -2.21 -4.75 -12.95
N ALA A 103 -1.78 -5.76 -13.71
CA ALA A 103 -0.44 -5.81 -14.27
C ALA A 103 -0.20 -4.80 -15.42
N THR A 104 -1.26 -4.23 -15.98
CA THR A 104 -1.24 -3.31 -17.12
C THR A 104 -1.27 -1.86 -16.68
N ASP A 105 -2.16 -1.50 -15.76
CA ASP A 105 -2.39 -0.11 -15.37
C ASP A 105 -2.22 0.19 -13.88
N PHE A 106 -1.88 -0.82 -13.08
CA PHE A 106 -1.64 -0.75 -11.65
C PHE A 106 -2.84 -0.22 -10.84
N HIS A 107 -4.06 -0.28 -11.37
CA HIS A 107 -5.23 0.02 -10.55
C HIS A 107 -5.37 -1.02 -9.44
N THR A 108 -5.87 -0.59 -8.29
CA THR A 108 -6.11 -1.47 -7.16
C THR A 108 -7.32 -2.34 -7.44
N ILE A 109 -7.11 -3.65 -7.48
CA ILE A 109 -8.18 -4.66 -7.60
C ILE A 109 -8.84 -4.88 -6.24
N GLY A 110 -8.04 -4.93 -5.17
CA GLY A 110 -8.52 -5.10 -3.80
C GLY A 110 -7.54 -5.88 -2.92
N PRO A 111 -7.92 -6.16 -1.66
CA PRO A 111 -7.15 -7.04 -0.79
C PRO A 111 -7.13 -8.47 -1.34
N ASP A 112 -6.04 -9.20 -1.07
CA ASP A 112 -5.91 -10.61 -1.40
C ASP A 112 -6.16 -11.48 -0.17
N ASP A 113 -7.15 -12.36 -0.27
CA ASP A 113 -7.43 -13.43 0.69
C ASP A 113 -7.05 -14.82 0.14
N PHE A 114 -6.33 -14.85 -0.98
CA PHE A 114 -5.91 -16.06 -1.67
C PHE A 114 -7.08 -16.97 -2.04
N SER A 115 -8.16 -16.39 -2.57
CA SER A 115 -9.40 -17.11 -2.88
C SER A 115 -10.01 -17.79 -1.64
N GLY A 116 -9.91 -17.11 -0.51
CA GLY A 116 -10.35 -17.59 0.80
C GLY A 116 -9.45 -18.65 1.44
N ALA A 117 -8.35 -19.08 0.80
CA ALA A 117 -7.44 -20.07 1.37
C ALA A 117 -6.59 -19.50 2.52
N TRP A 118 -6.39 -18.19 2.58
CA TRP A 118 -5.62 -17.54 3.63
C TRP A 118 -6.19 -16.15 3.97
N PRO A 119 -7.00 -16.04 5.04
CA PRO A 119 -7.59 -14.77 5.43
C PRO A 119 -6.67 -13.88 6.28
N ASN A 120 -5.53 -14.40 6.74
CA ASN A 120 -4.62 -13.70 7.65
C ASN A 120 -3.68 -12.75 6.88
N GLY A 121 -2.96 -11.91 7.63
CA GLY A 121 -1.90 -11.08 7.06
C GLY A 121 -0.72 -11.89 6.54
N VAL A 122 -0.01 -11.33 5.57
CA VAL A 122 1.25 -11.85 5.04
C VAL A 122 2.35 -10.83 5.33
N SER A 123 3.50 -11.31 5.81
CA SER A 123 4.66 -10.46 6.04
C SER A 123 5.30 -10.07 4.70
N ALA A 124 5.73 -8.81 4.60
CA ALA A 124 6.45 -8.29 3.44
C ALA A 124 7.89 -8.81 3.39
#